data_AF-A0A1H8FPX5-F1
#
_entry.id   AF-A0A1H8FPX5-F1
#
_cell.length_a   1.000
_cell.length_b   1.000
_cell.length_c   1.000
_cell.angle_alpha   90.00
_cell.angle_beta   90.00
_cell.angle_gamma   90.00
#
_symmetry.space_group_name_H-M   'P 1'
#
loop_
_entity.id
_entity.type
_entity.pdbx_description
1 polymer ?
#
loop_
_entity_poly.entity_id
_entity_poly.type
_entity_poly.pdbx_seq_one_letter_code
_entity_poly.pdbx_strand_id
1 'polypeptide(L)'
;MDKPIDRVTIGHMIRKKRKELRLRLEDVADENVSPSTISNIERGVQIVAKEKIAYVAQKLEVEIPEVSSMLRQIGKREQKILSKLKRLMSTTDFADPAKALKRIDDLKVDEF
;
A
#
# COMPACT_ATOMS: atom_id res chain seq x y z
N MET A 1 -7.82 8.27 24.32
CA MET A 1 -7.67 7.98 22.87
C MET A 1 -6.28 8.44 22.51
N ASP A 2 -5.42 7.51 22.13
CA ASP A 2 -4.06 7.88 21.69
C ASP A 2 -4.14 8.77 20.46
N LYS A 3 -3.32 9.82 20.46
CA LYS A 3 -3.24 10.78 19.37
C LYS A 3 -2.66 10.06 18.15
N PRO A 4 -3.26 10.20 16.96
CA PRO A 4 -2.73 9.57 15.75
C PRO A 4 -1.28 10.04 15.51
N ILE A 5 -0.37 9.08 15.35
CA ILE A 5 1.04 9.35 15.05
C ILE A 5 1.14 10.09 13.71
N ASP A 6 1.88 11.20 13.68
CA ASP A 6 2.06 12.00 12.47
C ASP A 6 3.06 11.36 11.48
N ARG A 7 3.01 11.77 10.20
CA ARG A 7 3.84 11.19 9.14
C ARG A 7 5.34 11.38 9.35
N VAL A 8 5.76 12.47 9.99
CA VAL A 8 7.19 12.72 10.24
C VAL A 8 7.67 11.74 11.30
N THR A 9 6.88 11.50 12.34
CA THR A 9 7.19 10.48 13.35
C THR A 9 7.27 9.08 12.74
N ILE A 10 6.32 8.70 11.88
CA ILE A 10 6.37 7.42 11.14
C ILE A 10 7.64 7.32 10.30
N GLY A 11 7.96 8.38 9.54
CA GLY A 11 9.17 8.44 8.71
C GLY A 11 10.46 8.27 9.50
N HIS A 12 10.55 8.89 10.68
CA HIS A 12 11.68 8.73 11.60
C HIS A 12 11.81 7.30 12.11
N MET A 13 10.71 6.62 12.45
CA MET A 13 10.74 5.21 12.88
C MET A 13 11.23 4.28 11.77
N ILE A 14 10.73 4.47 10.55
CA ILE A 14 11.16 3.74 9.35
C ILE A 14 12.66 3.94 9.11
N ARG A 15 13.12 5.20 9.14
CA ARG A 15 14.54 5.55 8.98
C ARG A 15 15.42 4.91 10.05
N LYS A 16 14.96 4.93 11.31
CA LYS A 16 15.67 4.33 12.45
C LYS A 16 15.86 2.82 12.21
N LYS A 17 14.78 2.10 11.91
CA LYS A 17 14.83 0.66 11.66
C LYS A 17 15.73 0.30 10.48
N ARG A 18 15.63 1.01 9.34
CA ARG A 18 16.52 0.76 8.18
C ARG A 18 18.00 0.90 8.56
N LYS A 19 18.34 1.94 9.32
CA LYS A 19 19.72 2.18 9.78
C LYS A 19 20.20 1.13 10.77
N GLU A 20 19.34 0.65 11.67
CA GLU A 20 19.65 -0.47 12.57
C GLU A 20 19.99 -1.74 11.79
N LEU A 21 19.30 -2.00 10.69
CA LEU A 21 19.58 -3.09 9.75
C LEU A 21 20.78 -2.82 8.83
N ARG A 22 21.42 -1.65 8.91
CA ARG A 22 22.54 -1.22 8.07
C ARG A 22 22.25 -1.22 6.56
N LEU A 23 20.98 -1.08 6.18
CA LEU A 23 20.54 -1.06 4.79
C LEU A 23 20.67 0.35 4.19
N ARG A 24 21.13 0.43 2.96
CA ARG A 24 21.04 1.64 2.11
C ARG A 24 19.62 1.81 1.59
N LEU A 25 19.32 2.93 0.95
CA LEU A 25 17.99 3.14 0.36
C LEU A 25 17.77 2.19 -0.80
N GLU A 26 18.82 1.91 -1.56
CA GLU A 26 18.87 1.00 -2.70
C GLU A 26 18.59 -0.44 -2.27
N ASP A 27 19.03 -0.84 -1.08
CA ASP A 27 18.78 -2.19 -0.54
C ASP A 27 17.30 -2.40 -0.15
N VAL A 28 16.58 -1.31 0.11
CA VAL A 28 15.14 -1.34 0.45
C VAL A 28 14.27 -1.10 -0.78
N ALA A 29 14.81 -0.49 -1.83
CA ALA A 29 14.09 -0.22 -3.07
C ALA A 29 13.78 -1.52 -3.85
N ASP A 30 12.76 -1.44 -4.70
CA ASP A 30 12.32 -2.50 -5.63
C ASP A 30 11.41 -1.89 -6.71
N GLU A 31 10.72 -2.73 -7.51
CA GLU A 31 9.78 -2.26 -8.53
C GLU A 31 8.62 -1.40 -7.99
N ASN A 32 8.26 -1.51 -6.71
CA ASN A 32 7.11 -0.83 -6.11
C ASN A 32 7.51 0.50 -5.45
N VAL A 33 8.74 0.58 -4.93
CA VAL A 33 9.26 1.76 -4.21
C VAL A 33 10.68 2.12 -4.63
N SER A 34 10.84 3.34 -5.15
CA SER A 34 12.16 3.89 -5.50
C SER A 34 12.93 4.39 -4.27
N PRO A 35 14.28 4.52 -4.34
CA PRO A 35 15.08 5.13 -3.26
C PRO A 35 14.61 6.54 -2.89
N SER A 36 14.17 7.33 -3.89
CA SER A 36 13.61 8.67 -3.68
C SER A 36 12.28 8.64 -2.94
N THR A 37 11.42 7.65 -3.24
CA THR A 37 10.16 7.44 -2.52
C THR A 37 10.42 7.08 -1.06
N ILE A 38 11.36 6.17 -0.80
CA ILE A 38 11.75 5.80 0.56
C ILE A 38 12.30 7.02 1.32
N SER A 39 13.15 7.83 0.68
CA SER A 39 13.63 9.10 1.25
C SER A 39 12.50 10.09 1.55
N ASN A 40 11.48 10.18 0.69
CA ASN A 40 10.29 11.01 0.94
C ASN A 40 9.48 10.49 2.14
N ILE A 41 9.34 9.17 2.27
CA ILE A 41 8.67 8.52 3.41
C ILE A 41 9.43 8.85 4.70
N GLU A 42 10.76 8.66 4.72
CA GLU A 42 11.58 8.91 5.90
C GLU A 42 11.52 10.37 6.39
N ARG A 43 11.26 11.31 5.49
CA ARG A 43 11.08 12.73 5.79
C ARG A 43 9.63 13.12 6.11
N GLY A 44 8.68 12.19 6.00
CA GLY A 44 7.26 12.45 6.26
C GLY A 44 6.58 13.33 5.20
N VAL A 45 7.09 13.35 3.96
CA VAL A 45 6.53 14.20 2.88
C VAL A 45 5.10 13.74 2.53
N GLN A 46 4.15 14.68 2.49
CA GLN A 46 2.72 14.36 2.29
C GLN A 46 2.38 13.72 0.94
N ILE A 47 3.22 13.94 -0.09
CA ILE A 47 2.95 13.47 -1.46
C ILE A 47 2.94 11.93 -1.59
N VAL A 48 3.53 11.20 -0.63
CA VAL A 48 3.61 9.74 -0.72
C VAL A 48 2.29 9.10 -0.27
N ALA A 49 1.79 8.16 -1.08
CA ALA A 49 0.62 7.36 -0.78
C ALA A 49 0.80 6.55 0.52
N LYS A 50 -0.30 6.33 1.27
CA LYS A 50 -0.26 5.60 2.56
C LYS A 50 0.15 4.14 2.36
N GLU A 51 -0.21 3.60 1.21
CA GLU A 51 0.10 2.26 0.73
C GLU A 51 1.61 2.04 0.65
N LYS A 52 2.36 3.01 0.09
CA LYS A 52 3.82 2.93 0.00
C LYS A 52 4.50 3.05 1.35
N ILE A 53 3.96 3.89 2.25
CA ILE A 53 4.42 3.98 3.64
C ILE A 53 4.24 2.63 4.33
N ALA A 54 3.06 2.03 4.19
CA ALA A 54 2.73 0.75 4.78
C ALA A 54 3.58 -0.40 4.24
N TYR A 55 3.82 -0.39 2.92
CA TYR A 55 4.70 -1.35 2.24
C TYR A 55 6.13 -1.32 2.78
N VAL A 56 6.75 -0.14 2.85
CA VAL A 56 8.14 0.01 3.35
C VAL A 56 8.24 -0.37 4.83
N ALA A 57 7.25 0.02 5.64
CA ALA A 57 7.19 -0.36 7.04
C ALA A 57 7.09 -1.88 7.23
N GLN A 58 6.28 -2.56 6.42
CA GLN A 58 6.18 -4.03 6.43
C GLN A 58 7.51 -4.68 6.01
N LYS A 59 8.13 -4.19 4.93
CA LYS A 59 9.42 -4.70 4.42
C LYS A 59 10.55 -4.60 5.46
N LEU A 60 10.48 -3.61 6.33
CA LEU A 60 11.45 -3.38 7.41
C LEU A 60 10.99 -3.93 8.76
N GLU A 61 9.85 -4.63 8.83
CA GLU A 61 9.27 -5.17 10.06
C GLU A 61 9.12 -4.10 11.15
N VAL A 62 8.64 -2.91 10.77
CA VAL A 62 8.33 -1.82 11.69
C VAL A 62 6.89 -1.95 12.16
N GLU A 63 6.71 -2.38 13.40
CA GLU A 63 5.39 -2.37 14.03
C GLU A 63 5.02 -0.95 14.46
N ILE A 64 4.08 -0.35 13.73
CA ILE A 64 3.46 0.93 14.09
C ILE A 64 1.95 0.71 14.11
N PRO A 65 1.24 0.94 15.23
CA PRO A 65 -0.20 0.71 15.33
C PRO A 65 -1.00 1.36 14.19
N GLU A 66 -0.64 2.59 13.81
CA GLU A 66 -1.22 3.34 12.69
C GLU A 66 -0.94 2.66 11.35
N VAL A 67 0.28 2.17 11.12
CA VAL A 67 0.62 1.46 9.88
C VAL A 67 -0.10 0.12 9.81
N SER A 68 -0.20 -0.61 10.91
CA SER A 68 -1.01 -1.83 10.99
C SER A 68 -2.48 -1.53 10.67
N SER A 69 -3.00 -0.37 11.11
CA SER A 69 -4.34 0.07 10.73
C SER A 69 -4.47 0.38 9.24
N MET A 70 -3.47 1.04 8.64
CA MET A 70 -3.42 1.28 7.19
C MET A 70 -3.40 -0.04 6.41
N LEU A 71 -2.53 -0.99 6.78
CA LEU A 71 -2.46 -2.33 6.19
C LEU A 71 -3.80 -3.07 6.28
N ARG A 72 -4.48 -3.03 7.43
CA ARG A 72 -5.82 -3.62 7.58
C ARG A 72 -6.86 -2.97 6.67
N GLN A 73 -6.80 -1.66 6.45
CA GLN A 73 -7.70 -0.95 5.55
C GLN A 73 -7.44 -1.31 4.08
N ILE A 74 -6.17 -1.42 3.69
CA ILE A 74 -5.75 -1.85 2.35
C ILE A 74 -6.26 -3.27 2.08
N GLY A 75 -6.03 -4.22 2.99
CA GLY A 75 -6.52 -5.59 2.84
C GLY A 75 -8.04 -5.69 2.75
N LYS A 76 -8.80 -4.84 3.47
CA LYS A 76 -10.27 -4.76 3.32
C LYS A 76 -10.68 -4.23 1.93
N ARG A 77 -9.94 -3.26 1.38
CA ARG A 77 -10.18 -2.73 0.03
C ARG A 77 -9.93 -3.81 -1.02
N GLU A 78 -8.81 -4.53 -0.92
CA GLU A 78 -8.47 -5.64 -1.81
C GLU A 78 -9.51 -6.75 -1.77
N GLN A 79 -9.93 -7.20 -0.58
CA GLN A 79 -10.98 -8.20 -0.43
C GLN A 79 -12.28 -7.75 -1.12
N LYS A 80 -12.65 -6.47 -0.98
CA LYS A 80 -13.84 -5.92 -1.64
C LYS A 80 -13.71 -5.92 -3.16
N ILE A 81 -12.53 -5.63 -3.69
CA ILE A 81 -12.24 -5.70 -5.14
C ILE A 81 -12.33 -7.15 -5.62
N LEU A 82 -11.70 -8.09 -4.91
CA LEU A 82 -11.74 -9.51 -5.23
C LEU A 82 -13.17 -10.08 -5.19
N SER A 83 -13.99 -9.70 -4.19
CA SER A 83 -15.40 -10.10 -4.15
C SER A 83 -16.20 -9.54 -5.33
N LYS A 84 -15.93 -8.29 -5.75
CA LYS A 84 -16.56 -7.72 -6.95
C LYS A 84 -16.15 -8.47 -8.21
N LEU A 85 -14.86 -8.75 -8.38
CA LEU A 85 -14.34 -9.53 -9.51
C LEU A 85 -14.96 -10.91 -9.57
N LYS A 86 -14.98 -11.65 -8.45
CA LYS A 86 -15.63 -12.98 -8.36
C LYS A 86 -17.11 -12.91 -8.75
N ARG A 87 -17.84 -11.88 -8.29
CA ARG A 87 -19.23 -11.67 -8.69
C ARG A 87 -19.36 -11.44 -10.19
N LEU A 88 -18.52 -10.58 -10.78
CA LEU A 88 -18.51 -10.35 -12.22
C LEU A 88 -18.23 -11.65 -12.99
N MET A 89 -17.19 -12.39 -12.59
CA MET A 89 -16.82 -13.69 -13.17
C MET A 89 -17.98 -14.71 -13.10
N SER A 90 -18.66 -14.80 -11.94
CA SER A 90 -19.82 -15.69 -11.78
C SER A 90 -21.04 -15.28 -12.61
N THR A 91 -21.18 -13.99 -12.94
CA THR A 91 -22.24 -13.49 -13.84
C THR A 91 -21.88 -13.62 -15.32
N THR A 92 -20.60 -13.81 -15.65
CA THR A 92 -20.12 -14.03 -17.03
C THR A 92 -20.28 -15.44 -17.54
N ASP A 93 -20.48 -16.42 -16.67
CA ASP A 93 -20.60 -17.82 -17.10
C ASP A 93 -21.83 -18.09 -17.98
N PHE A 94 -22.75 -17.12 -18.22
CA PHE A 94 -23.96 -17.41 -19.00
C PHE A 94 -24.54 -16.35 -19.97
N ALA A 95 -23.91 -15.20 -20.32
CA ALA A 95 -24.59 -14.34 -21.32
C ALA A 95 -23.77 -13.38 -22.21
N ASP A 96 -22.72 -12.70 -21.75
CA ASP A 96 -22.06 -11.67 -22.59
C ASP A 96 -20.66 -11.27 -22.09
N PRO A 97 -19.59 -11.83 -22.68
CA PRO A 97 -18.20 -11.51 -22.33
C PRO A 97 -17.83 -10.02 -22.52
N ALA A 98 -18.42 -9.33 -23.50
CA ALA A 98 -18.08 -7.93 -23.80
C ALA A 98 -18.56 -6.98 -22.69
N LYS A 99 -19.72 -7.27 -22.10
CA LYS A 99 -20.28 -6.51 -20.98
C LYS A 99 -19.46 -6.66 -19.69
N ALA A 100 -18.77 -7.78 -19.56
CA ALA A 100 -17.91 -8.06 -18.41
C ALA A 100 -16.56 -7.36 -18.51
N LEU A 101 -15.94 -7.40 -19.70
CA LEU A 101 -14.73 -6.64 -20.02
C LEU A 101 -14.94 -5.14 -19.74
N LYS A 102 -16.04 -4.56 -20.22
CA LYS A 102 -16.37 -3.16 -19.94
C LYS A 102 -16.47 -2.84 -18.44
N ARG A 103 -17.02 -3.75 -17.64
CA ARG A 103 -17.13 -3.58 -16.17
C ARG A 103 -15.79 -3.74 -15.44
N ILE A 104 -14.83 -4.46 -16.04
CA ILE A 104 -13.46 -4.56 -15.54
C ILE A 104 -12.72 -3.26 -15.84
N ASP A 105 -12.86 -2.69 -17.04
CA ASP A 105 -12.26 -1.38 -17.38
C ASP A 105 -12.80 -0.24 -16.49
N ASP A 106 -14.06 -0.32 -16.08
CA ASP A 106 -14.69 0.64 -15.16
C ASP A 106 -14.25 0.46 -13.69
N LEU A 107 -13.64 -0.68 -13.34
CA LEU A 107 -12.95 -0.80 -12.05
C LEU A 107 -11.69 0.05 -12.16
N LYS A 108 -11.78 1.31 -11.74
CA LYS A 108 -10.62 2.16 -11.49
C LYS A 108 -9.73 1.51 -10.43
N VAL A 109 -8.88 0.59 -10.86
CA VAL A 109 -7.76 0.08 -10.08
C VAL A 109 -6.66 1.09 -10.31
N ASP A 110 -6.38 1.89 -9.28
CA ASP A 110 -5.24 2.79 -9.32
C ASP A 110 -3.98 1.92 -9.46
N GLU A 111 -3.17 2.14 -10.50
CA GLU A 111 -1.82 1.59 -10.56
C GLU A 111 -1.01 2.20 -9.40
N PHE A 112 -0.43 1.34 -8.56
CA PHE A 112 0.19 1.70 -7.28
C PHE A 112 1.57 2.37 -7.44
#